data_AF-A0A7X5WMQ6-F1
#
_entry.id   AF-A0A7X5WMQ6-F1
#
_cell.length_a   1.000
_cell.length_b   1.000
_cell.length_c   1.000
_cell.angle_alpha   90.00
_cell.angle_beta   90.00
_cell.angle_gamma   90.00
#
_symmetry.space_group_name_H-M   'P 1'
#
loop_
_entity.id
_entity.type
_entity.pdbx_description
1 polymer ?
#
loop_
_entity_poly.entity_id
_entity_poly.type
_entity_poly.pdbx_seq_one_letter_code
_entity_poly.pdbx_strand_id
1 'polypeptide(L)' 'MADPADGQTQPVTSAQRQVPTVWEMLSRSGVPTGVVGWWASWPADPVRGYLVSDRIAYQLFGFEADPEQAEG' A
#
# COMPACT_ATOMS: atom_id res chain seq x y z
N MET A 1 -3.53 3.81 -11.93
CA MET A 1 -3.46 2.96 -13.14
C MET A 1 -4.88 2.51 -13.44
N ALA A 2 -5.31 2.44 -14.71
CA ALA A 2 -6.63 1.89 -15.01
C ALA A 2 -6.67 0.39 -14.62
N ASP A 3 -7.75 -0.05 -13.98
CA ASP A 3 -8.00 -1.47 -13.74
C ASP A 3 -8.27 -2.16 -15.09
N PRO A 4 -7.56 -3.25 -15.42
CA PRO A 4 -7.76 -3.97 -16.68
C PRO A 4 -9.13 -4.67 -16.80
N ALA A 5 -9.90 -4.83 -15.73
CA ALA A 5 -11.21 -5.47 -15.74
C ALA A 5 -12.37 -4.52 -16.11
N ASP A 6 -12.34 -3.27 -15.67
CA ASP A 6 -13.48 -2.34 -15.81
C ASP A 6 -13.12 -0.93 -16.34
N GLY A 7 -11.82 -0.66 -16.56
CA GLY A 7 -11.34 0.64 -17.06
C GLY A 7 -11.41 1.78 -16.03
N GLN A 8 -11.78 1.50 -14.78
CA GLN A 8 -11.81 2.49 -13.72
C GLN A 8 -10.40 2.80 -13.22
N THR A 9 -10.14 4.05 -12.82
CA THR A 9 -8.82 4.41 -12.28
C THR A 9 -8.71 3.85 -10.86
N GLN A 10 -7.81 2.89 -10.65
CA GLN A 10 -7.49 2.38 -9.32
C GLN A 10 -6.08 2.77 -8.87
N PRO A 11 -5.84 2.83 -7.55
CA PRO A 11 -4.51 2.92 -6.99
C PRO A 11 -3.61 1.77 -7.48
N VAL A 12 -2.30 2.03 -7.53
CA VAL A 12 -1.33 0.96 -7.80
C VAL A 12 -1.38 -0.04 -6.65
N THR A 13 -1.57 -1.31 -6.97
CA THR A 13 -1.63 -2.42 -6.00
C THR A 13 -0.31 -3.19 -5.95
N SER A 14 -0.10 -4.02 -4.93
CA SER A 14 1.08 -4.88 -4.82
C SER A 14 1.19 -5.84 -6.01
N ALA A 15 0.05 -6.32 -6.53
CA ALA A 15 -0.02 -7.17 -7.72
C ALA A 15 0.48 -6.49 -9.00
N GLN A 16 0.54 -5.16 -9.05
CA GLN A 16 1.06 -4.39 -10.18
C GLN A 16 2.59 -4.18 -10.09
N ARG A 17 3.24 -4.53 -8.97
CA ARG A 17 4.70 -4.40 -8.83
C ARG A 17 5.39 -5.53 -9.61
N GLN A 18 6.39 -5.18 -10.42
CA GLN A 18 7.13 -6.15 -11.23
C GLN A 18 8.35 -6.73 -10.53
N VAL A 19 8.86 -6.04 -9.51
CA VAL A 19 10.08 -6.40 -8.78
C VAL A 19 9.82 -6.42 -7.28
N PRO A 20 10.54 -7.27 -6.53
CA PRO A 20 10.44 -7.29 -5.08
C PRO A 20 10.89 -5.96 -4.48
N THR A 21 10.22 -5.59 -3.41
CA THR A 21 10.48 -4.40 -2.61
C THR A 21 11.65 -4.62 -1.65
N VAL A 22 12.19 -3.53 -1.10
CA VAL A 22 13.34 -3.61 -0.17
C VAL A 22 12.99 -4.41 1.10
N TRP A 23 11.78 -4.27 1.64
CA TRP A 23 11.37 -5.01 2.83
C TRP A 23 11.14 -6.49 2.56
N GLU A 24 10.69 -6.87 1.36
CA GLU A 24 10.62 -8.27 0.94
C GLU A 24 12.03 -8.88 0.80
N MET A 25 12.98 -8.15 0.22
CA MET A 25 14.38 -8.60 0.13
C MET A 25 14.98 -8.82 1.52
N LEU A 26 14.82 -7.86 2.43
CA LEU A 26 15.28 -7.96 3.81
C LEU A 26 14.63 -9.12 4.56
N SER A 27 13.31 -9.29 4.40
CA SER A 27 12.56 -10.42 4.96
C SER A 27 13.10 -11.76 4.45
N ARG A 28 13.37 -11.88 3.14
CA ARG A 28 14.00 -13.08 2.53
C ARG A 28 15.40 -13.35 3.07
N SER A 29 16.14 -12.30 3.45
CA SER A 29 17.44 -12.42 4.11
C SER A 29 17.36 -12.69 5.63
N GLY A 30 16.16 -12.90 6.17
CA GLY A 30 15.95 -13.22 7.60
C GLY A 30 15.93 -12.01 8.52
N VAL A 31 16.00 -10.79 7.97
CA VAL A 31 15.92 -9.54 8.73
C VAL A 31 14.46 -9.22 9.03
N PRO A 32 14.06 -9.04 10.29
CA PRO A 32 12.71 -8.61 10.62
C PRO A 32 12.44 -7.19 10.09
N THR A 33 11.31 -6.98 9.43
CA THR A 33 10.92 -5.67 8.86
C THR A 33 9.53 -5.23 9.31
N GLY A 34 9.37 -3.92 9.43
CA GLY A 34 8.13 -3.26 9.83
C GLY A 34 7.76 -2.16 8.84
N VAL A 35 6.64 -2.31 8.16
CA VAL A 35 6.16 -1.36 7.14
C VAL A 35 4.67 -1.10 7.35
N VAL A 36 4.29 0.18 7.37
CA VAL A 36 2.90 0.62 7.61
C VAL A 36 2.55 1.69 6.59
N GLY A 37 1.39 1.55 5.94
CA GLY A 37 0.81 2.58 5.07
C GLY A 37 1.65 2.95 3.84
N TRP A 38 2.53 2.05 3.40
CA TRP A 38 3.36 2.30 2.22
C TRP A 38 2.56 2.15 0.93
N TRP A 39 2.84 2.99 -0.07
CA TRP A 39 2.16 2.96 -1.37
C TRP A 39 2.33 1.59 -2.05
N ALA A 40 1.29 1.15 -2.79
CA ALA A 40 1.25 -0.14 -3.46
C ALA A 40 1.52 -1.36 -2.55
N SER A 41 1.18 -1.28 -1.26
CA SER A 41 1.31 -2.40 -0.32
C SER A 41 0.08 -3.33 -0.30
N TRP A 42 -1.04 -2.96 -0.95
CA TRP A 42 -2.27 -3.74 -0.91
C TRP A 42 -2.42 -4.65 -2.14
N PRO A 43 -2.78 -5.94 -1.97
CA PRO A 43 -2.86 -6.68 -0.71
C PRO A 43 -1.49 -6.87 -0.05
N ALA A 44 -1.47 -6.92 1.28
CA ALA A 44 -0.25 -7.09 2.07
C ALA A 44 0.37 -8.48 1.85
N ASP A 45 1.59 -8.50 1.33
CA ASP A 45 2.39 -9.72 1.20
C ASP A 45 2.97 -10.18 2.54
N PRO A 46 3.12 -11.49 2.76
CA PRO A 46 3.72 -12.01 3.99
C PRO A 46 5.20 -11.63 4.09
N VAL A 47 5.58 -11.08 5.25
CA VAL A 47 6.97 -10.74 5.60
C VAL A 47 7.32 -11.25 6.99
N ARG A 48 8.62 -11.39 7.25
CA ARG A 48 9.15 -11.64 8.60
C ARG A 48 9.05 -10.34 9.40
N GLY A 49 7.99 -10.20 10.19
CA GLY A 49 7.69 -8.97 10.94
C GLY A 49 6.26 -8.52 10.67
N TYR A 50 6.06 -7.25 10.32
CA TYR A 50 4.73 -6.69 10.05
C TYR A 50 4.70 -5.85 8.76
N LEU A 51 3.68 -6.11 7.93
CA LEU A 51 3.29 -5.27 6.81
C LEU A 51 1.82 -4.90 7.00
N VAL A 52 1.56 -3.64 7.29
CA VAL A 52 0.21 -3.09 7.44
C VAL A 52 -0.08 -2.26 6.21
N SER A 53 -1.11 -2.66 5.46
CA SER A 53 -1.49 -2.05 4.20
C SER A 53 -2.85 -1.37 4.28
N ASP A 54 -3.00 -0.24 3.62
CA ASP A 54 -4.28 0.46 3.51
C ASP A 54 -5.06 -0.05 2.30
N ARG A 55 -6.27 -0.58 2.55
CA ARG A 55 -7.21 -0.93 1.46
C ARG A 55 -7.85 0.31 0.83
N ILE A 56 -7.88 1.43 1.54
CA ILE A 56 -8.40 2.72 1.08
C ILE A 56 -7.33 3.78 1.32
N ALA A 57 -6.68 4.23 0.26
CA ALA A 57 -5.71 5.31 0.31
C ALA A 57 -6.39 6.64 -0.04
N TYR A 58 -6.99 7.32 0.94
CA TYR A 58 -7.68 8.60 0.76
C TYR A 58 -6.85 9.62 -0.03
N GLN A 59 -5.54 9.65 0.24
CA GLN A 59 -4.56 10.52 -0.41
C GLN A 59 -4.48 10.32 -1.94
N LEU A 60 -4.80 9.12 -2.45
CA LEU A 60 -4.74 8.78 -3.87
C LEU A 60 -6.05 9.06 -4.63
N PHE A 61 -7.13 9.39 -3.91
CA PHE A 61 -8.44 9.68 -4.49
C PHE A 61 -8.78 11.17 -4.48
N GLY A 62 -7.79 12.05 -4.29
CA GLY A 62 -8.02 13.51 -4.23
C GLY A 62 -8.81 13.95 -2.99
N PHE A 63 -8.80 13.14 -1.93
CA PHE A 63 -9.41 13.52 -0.66
C PHE A 63 -8.60 14.65 -0.01
N GLU A 64 -9.20 15.83 0.10
CA GLU A 64 -8.75 16.88 1.01
C GLU A 64 -9.45 16.67 2.36
N ALA A 65 -8.67 16.55 3.42
CA ALA A 65 -9.23 16.59 4.77
C ALA A 65 -9.71 18.01 5.06
N ASP A 66 -10.97 18.16 5.46
CA ASP A 66 -11.47 19.42 6.00
C ASP A 66 -10.92 19.58 7.44
N PRO A 67 -10.04 20.55 7.69
CA PRO A 67 -9.45 20.74 9.01
C PRO A 67 -10.50 21.09 10.08
N GLU A 68 -11.67 21.62 9.72
CA GLU A 68 -12.76 21.89 10.68
C GLU A 68 -13.47 20.61 11.15
N GLN A 69 -13.33 19.51 10.41
CA GLN A 69 -13.93 18.21 10.74
C GLN A 69 -12.97 17.26 11.48
N ALA A 70 -11.72 17.68 11.70
CA ALA A 70 -10.67 16.85 12.30
C ALA A 70 -10.68 16.81 13.84
N GLU A 71 -11.50 17.64 14.49
CA GLU A 71 -11.63 17.66 15.95
C GLU A 71 -12.68 16.64 16.41
N GLY A 72 -12.19 15.54 16.99
CA GLY A 72 -12.97 14.50 17.66
C GLY A 72 -12.14 13.76 18.71
#